data_AF-A0A918RWQ1-F1
#
_entry.id   AF-A0A918RWQ1-F1
#
_cell.length_a   1.000
_cell.length_b   1.000
_cell.length_c   1.000
_cell.angle_alpha   90.00
_cell.angle_beta   90.00
_cell.angle_gamma   90.00
#
_symmetry.space_group_name_H-M   'P 1'
#
loop_
_entity.id
_entity.type
_entity.pdbx_description
1 polymer ?
#
loop_
_entity_poly.entity_id
_entity_poly.type
_entity_poly.pdbx_seq_one_letter_code
_entity_poly.pdbx_strand_id
1 'polypeptide(L)' 'MTRLTPIEHELLFLIRENGGSVCPGNPEFLRNAKLRRTLRRLEHAGILRAEDTDDGPRFHLTERGRQEVENG' A
#
# COMPACT_ATOMS: atom_id res chain seq x y z
N MET A 1 -4.77 10.13 14.77
CA MET A 1 -3.72 9.80 13.78
C MET A 1 -3.30 8.37 14.03
N THR A 2 -3.57 7.46 13.10
CA THR A 2 -3.23 6.04 13.26
C THR A 2 -1.75 5.88 12.99
N ARG A 3 -0.93 5.57 14.00
CA ARG A 3 0.51 5.33 13.79
C ARG A 3 0.67 4.12 12.86
N LEU A 4 1.50 4.30 11.84
CA LEU A 4 1.95 3.20 10.99
C LEU A 4 2.93 2.34 11.77
N THR A 5 2.88 1.03 11.55
CA THR A 5 3.88 0.10 12.06
C THR A 5 5.15 0.16 11.20
N PRO A 6 6.32 -0.27 11.70
CA PRO A 6 7.55 -0.31 10.90
C PRO A 6 7.40 -1.12 9.61
N ILE A 7 6.66 -2.23 9.68
CA ILE A 7 6.35 -3.09 8.51
C ILE A 7 5.50 -2.34 7.47
N GLU A 8 4.60 -1.46 7.91
CA GLU A 8 3.79 -0.64 7.02
C GLU A 8 4.60 0.47 6.37
N HIS A 9 5.54 1.10 7.10
CA HIS A 9 6.50 2.02 6.51
C HIS A 9 7.34 1.33 5.43
N GLU A 10 7.87 0.14 5.71
CA GLU A 10 8.66 -0.64 4.75
C GLU A 10 7.84 -0.99 3.50
N LEU A 11 6.57 -1.37 3.68
CA LEU A 11 5.66 -1.61 2.55
C LEU A 11 5.42 -0.35 1.72
N LEU A 12 5.17 0.79 2.35
CA LEU A 12 4.96 2.05 1.63
C LEU A 12 6.23 2.50 0.91
N PHE A 13 7.41 2.27 1.50
CA PHE A 13 8.70 2.53 0.86
C PHE A 13 8.86 1.65 -0.39
N LEU A 14 8.57 0.35 -0.30
CA LEU A 14 8.59 -0.56 -1.44
C LEU A 14 7.63 -0.12 -2.56
N ILE A 15 6.41 0.31 -2.22
CA ILE A 15 5.45 0.82 -3.20
C ILE A 15 6.01 2.08 -3.88
N ARG A 16 6.67 2.97 -3.12
CA ARG A 16 7.31 4.18 -3.67
C ARG A 16 8.43 3.84 -4.65
N GLU A 17 9.32 2.93 -4.30
CA GLU A 17 10.43 2.46 -5.16
C GLU A 17 9.91 1.80 -6.44
N ASN A 18 8.73 1.16 -6.40
CA ASN A 18 8.05 0.59 -7.57
C ASN A 18 7.23 1.62 -8.37
N GLY A 19 7.59 2.90 -8.32
CA GLY A 19 6.90 3.97 -9.06
C GLY A 19 5.59 4.43 -8.42
N GLY A 20 5.36 4.11 -7.14
CA GLY A 20 4.21 4.56 -6.37
C GLY A 20 2.94 3.74 -6.56
N SER A 21 3.02 2.57 -7.19
CA SER A 21 1.89 1.66 -7.35
C SER A 21 2.29 0.20 -7.21
N VAL A 22 1.41 -0.64 -6.66
CA VAL A 22 1.60 -2.08 -6.60
C VAL A 22 0.33 -2.81 -7.03
N CYS A 23 0.48 -3.77 -7.95
CA CYS A 23 -0.57 -4.71 -8.27
C CYS A 23 -0.49 -5.89 -7.29
N PRO A 24 -1.51 -6.14 -6.46
CA PRO A 24 -1.58 -7.33 -5.65
C PRO A 24 -1.81 -8.58 -6.51
N GLY A 25 -2.18 -8.46 -7.79
CA GLY A 25 -2.22 -9.59 -8.75
C GLY A 25 -0.88 -10.34 -8.87
N ASN A 26 0.21 -9.77 -8.35
CA ASN A 26 1.47 -10.48 -8.20
C ASN A 26 1.34 -11.64 -7.18
N PRO A 27 1.61 -12.90 -7.56
CA PRO A 27 1.38 -14.08 -6.74
C PRO A 27 2.04 -14.06 -5.36
N GLU A 28 3.12 -13.30 -5.17
CA GLU A 28 3.76 -13.14 -3.86
C GLU A 28 2.92 -12.31 -2.88
N PHE A 29 2.22 -11.28 -3.37
CA PHE A 29 1.32 -10.44 -2.57
C PHE A 29 -0.01 -11.15 -2.27
N LEU A 30 -0.50 -11.99 -3.19
CA LEU A 30 -1.69 -12.83 -3.03
C LEU A 30 -1.51 -14.01 -2.06
N ARG A 31 -0.28 -14.41 -1.74
CA ARG A 31 -0.07 -15.49 -0.76
C ARG A 31 -0.17 -15.02 0.69
N ASN A 32 0.02 -13.71 0.95
CA ASN A 32 0.04 -13.18 2.30
C ASN A 32 -1.29 -12.48 2.69
N ALA A 33 -2.16 -13.20 3.41
CA ALA A 33 -3.44 -12.67 3.89
C ALA A 33 -3.29 -11.45 4.83
N LYS A 34 -2.19 -11.37 5.59
CA LYS A 34 -1.90 -10.23 6.47
C LYS A 34 -1.62 -8.98 5.63
N LEU A 35 -0.85 -9.14 4.56
CA LEU A 35 -0.52 -8.05 3.65
C LEU A 35 -1.75 -7.47 2.94
N ARG A 36 -2.68 -8.31 2.50
CA ARG A 36 -3.96 -7.85 1.92
C ARG A 36 -4.78 -7.03 2.91
N ARG A 37 -4.87 -7.46 4.17
CA ARG A 37 -5.56 -6.69 5.22
C ARG A 37 -4.86 -5.36 5.45
N THR A 38 -3.54 -5.34 5.46
CA THR A 38 -2.75 -4.11 5.61
C THR A 38 -3.01 -3.13 4.46
N LEU A 39 -2.97 -3.57 3.20
CA LEU A 39 -3.25 -2.71 2.04
C LEU A 39 -4.66 -2.10 2.10
N ARG A 40 -5.67 -2.91 2.42
CA ARG A 40 -7.05 -2.44 2.63
C ARG A 40 -7.16 -1.47 3.81
N ARG A 41 -6.46 -1.73 4.91
CA ARG A 41 -6.44 -0.82 6.07
C ARG A 41 -5.84 0.54 5.70
N LEU A 42 -4.75 0.54 4.94
CA LEU A 42 -4.07 1.76 4.47
C LEU A 42 -4.90 2.51 3.43
N GLU A 43 -5.64 1.79 2.59
CA GLU A 43 -6.67 2.36 1.71
C GLU A 43 -7.76 3.08 2.51
N HIS A 44 -8.37 2.40 3.48
CA HIS A 44 -9.38 3.00 4.36
C HIS A 44 -8.86 4.19 5.18
N ALA A 45 -7.55 4.21 5.48
CA ALA A 45 -6.90 5.32 6.17
C ALA A 45 -6.60 6.51 5.24
N GLY A 46 -6.84 6.39 3.93
CA GLY A 46 -6.53 7.41 2.92
C GLY A 46 -5.04 7.55 2.63
N ILE A 47 -4.24 6.53 2.93
CA ILE A 47 -2.80 6.47 2.63
C ILE A 47 -2.58 5.88 1.24
N LEU A 48 -3.35 4.85 0.90
CA LEU A 48 -3.39 4.25 -0.42
C LEU A 48 -4.73 4.54 -1.10
N ARG A 49 -4.74 4.49 -2.44
CA ARG A 49 -5.93 4.47 -3.27
C ARG A 49 -5.97 3.16 -4.03
N ALA A 50 -7.08 2.44 -3.97
CA ALA A 50 -7.31 1.28 -4.81
C ALA A 50 -7.93 1.70 -6.15
N GLU A 51 -7.48 1.09 -7.24
CA GLU A 51 -8.04 1.18 -8.58
C GLU A 51 -8.32 -0.25 -9.06
N ASP A 52 -9.57 -0.57 -9.38
CA ASP A 52 -9.91 -1.88 -9.91
C ASP A 52 -9.38 -2.02 -11.34
N THR A 53 -8.50 -2.99 -11.57
CA THR A 53 -7.99 -3.37 -12.89
C THR A 53 -8.40 -4.80 -13.23
N ASP A 54 -8.31 -5.20 -14.50
CA ASP A 54 -8.65 -6.56 -14.94
C ASP A 54 -7.88 -7.67 -14.20
N ASP A 55 -6.66 -7.37 -13.74
CA ASP A 55 -5.79 -8.28 -12.97
C ASP A 55 -5.99 -8.18 -11.44
N GLY A 56 -6.96 -7.38 -10.99
CA GLY A 56 -7.28 -7.10 -9.58
C GLY A 56 -6.99 -5.65 -9.15
N PRO A 57 -7.23 -5.31 -7.87
CA PRO A 57 -7.19 -3.93 -7.41
C PRO A 57 -5.75 -3.42 -7.26
N ARG A 58 -5.30 -2.50 -8.11
CA ARG A 58 -3.98 -1.84 -8.00
C ARG A 58 -4.02 -0.79 -6.88
N PHE A 59 -3.02 -0.79 -6.00
CA PHE A 59 -2.91 0.20 -4.93
C PHE A 59 -1.86 1.26 -5.27
N HIS A 60 -2.24 2.53 -5.12
CA HIS A 60 -1.41 3.69 -5.40
C HIS A 60 -1.16 4.49 -4.14
N LEU A 61 0.06 5.01 -3.97
CA LEU A 61 0.36 5.99 -2.93
C LEU A 61 -0.40 7.30 -3.20
N THR A 62 -1.17 7.74 -2.21
CA THR A 62 -1.75 9.09 -2.21
C THR A 62 -0.69 10.12 -1.81
N GLU A 63 -0.98 11.42 -1.97
CA GLU A 63 -0.12 12.49 -1.46
C GLU A 63 0.11 12.37 0.04
N ARG A 64 -0.94 12.05 0.80
CA ARG A 64 -0.84 11.80 2.23
C ARG A 64 0.06 10.60 2.53
N GLY A 65 -0.07 9.51 1.77
CA GLY A 65 0.78 8.35 1.97
C GLY A 65 2.25 8.62 1.66
N ARG A 66 2.56 9.47 0.68
CA ARG A 66 3.93 9.92 0.41
C ARG A 66 4.51 10.70 1.59
N GLN A 67 3.74 11.63 2.14
CA GLN A 67 4.15 12.40 3.33
C GLN A 67 4.42 11.49 4.53
N GLU A 68 3.60 10.46 4.75
CA GLU A 68 3.86 9.49 5.83
C GLU A 68 5.17 8.74 5.61
N VAL A 69 5.53 8.38 4.37
CA VAL A 69 6.83 7.75 4.05
C VAL A 69 8.00 8.71 4.28
N GLU A 70 7.83 9.99 4.00
CA GLU A 70 8.88 11.00 4.18
C GLU A 70 9.09 11.40 5.65
N ASN A 71 8.06 11.22 6.49
CA ASN A 71 8.06 11.63 7.91
C ASN A 71 8.43 10.51 8.90
N GLY A 72 8.67 9.28 8.46
CA GLY A 72 9.04 8.14 9.33
C GLY A 72 10.41 7.57 9.01
#